data_AF-A0A6J8CNH4-F1
#
_entry.id   AF-A0A6J8CNH4-F1
#
_cell.length_a   1.000
_cell.length_b   1.000
_cell.length_c   1.000
_cell.angle_alpha   90.00
_cell.angle_beta   90.00
_cell.angle_gamma   90.00
#
_symmetry.space_group_name_H-M   'P 1'
#
loop_
_entity.id
_entity.type
_entity.pdbx_description
1 polymer ?
#
loop_
_entity_poly.entity_id
_entity_poly.type
_entity_poly.pdbx_seq_one_letter_code
_entity_poly.pdbx_strand_id
1 'polypeptide(L)'
;MANIQRTLSVHFYTRGFKGITHDEIIKELEKQIKLESVKSIQLPEKSCVVTLSDRDAKERLVQCDLTIKNRSVKFTDVENTITNITIKDLPYEINDCYVATQMLQYGNVVPGSVKRGYIRGTNIENGSRYIQIINCAPTIPNKTSFGRYDIRMFADNGRTECIHCKQKNHPSYACKDNQIIVNAAITVQK
;
A
#
# COMPACT_ATOMS: atom_id res chain seq x y z
N MET A 1 -4.20 -15.54 22.90
CA MET A 1 -3.96 -14.75 21.68
C MET A 1 -4.21 -15.67 20.50
N ALA A 2 -5.22 -15.41 19.66
CA ALA A 2 -5.48 -16.26 18.51
C ALA A 2 -4.30 -16.16 17.54
N ASN A 3 -3.69 -17.31 17.23
CA ASN A 3 -2.66 -17.40 16.20
C ASN A 3 -3.37 -17.25 14.85
N ILE A 4 -3.51 -16.02 14.37
CA ILE A 4 -4.17 -15.73 13.09
C ILE A 4 -3.22 -16.25 12.00
N GLN A 5 -3.49 -17.47 11.54
CA GLN A 5 -2.83 -18.07 10.40
C GLN A 5 -2.94 -17.12 9.19
N ARG A 6 -1.84 -16.90 8.47
CA ARG A 6 -1.82 -16.04 7.27
C ARG A 6 -2.93 -16.46 6.32
N THR A 7 -3.84 -15.54 6.03
CA THR A 7 -5.04 -15.81 5.24
C THR A 7 -4.73 -15.74 3.76
N LEU A 8 -4.96 -16.83 3.03
CA LEU A 8 -4.84 -16.86 1.57
C LEU A 8 -6.06 -16.17 0.94
N SER A 9 -6.03 -14.83 0.87
CA SER A 9 -7.16 -14.06 0.35
C SER A 9 -6.81 -13.29 -0.92
N VAL A 10 -7.76 -13.24 -1.85
CA VAL A 10 -7.71 -12.40 -3.05
C VAL A 10 -8.89 -11.44 -3.04
N HIS A 11 -8.76 -10.31 -3.73
CA HIS A 11 -9.85 -9.34 -3.83
C HIS A 11 -9.93 -8.71 -5.21
N PHE A 12 -11.09 -8.14 -5.51
CA PHE A 12 -11.26 -7.23 -6.64
C PHE A 12 -12.20 -6.08 -6.25
N TYR A 13 -12.14 -4.99 -7.00
CA TYR A 13 -13.03 -3.85 -6.78
C TYR A 13 -14.38 -4.07 -7.46
N THR A 14 -15.47 -3.88 -6.71
CA THR A 14 -16.85 -3.99 -7.21
C THR A 14 -17.40 -2.65 -7.72
N ARG A 15 -16.53 -1.63 -7.89
CA ARG A 15 -16.94 -0.31 -8.38
C ARG A 15 -17.62 -0.43 -9.74
N GLY A 16 -18.86 0.04 -9.82
CA GLY A 16 -19.66 0.04 -11.04
C GLY A 16 -20.48 -1.23 -11.27
N PHE A 17 -20.34 -2.28 -10.46
CA PHE A 17 -21.26 -3.40 -10.48
C PHE A 17 -22.57 -3.00 -9.79
N LYS A 18 -23.70 -3.10 -10.49
CA LYS A 18 -25.04 -2.94 -9.88
C LYS A 18 -25.52 -4.29 -9.39
N GLY A 19 -25.69 -4.43 -8.07
CA GLY A 19 -26.24 -5.63 -7.43
C GLY A 19 -25.47 -6.90 -7.79
N ILE A 20 -24.16 -6.92 -7.56
CA ILE A 20 -23.37 -8.16 -7.67
C ILE A 20 -23.76 -9.10 -6.52
N THR A 21 -23.97 -10.38 -6.82
CA THR A 21 -24.35 -11.40 -5.82
C THR A 21 -23.26 -12.43 -5.62
N HIS A 22 -23.30 -13.14 -4.49
CA HIS A 22 -22.43 -14.28 -4.23
C HIS A 22 -22.55 -15.35 -5.31
N ASP A 23 -23.76 -15.66 -5.78
CA ASP A 23 -23.99 -16.68 -6.81
C ASP A 23 -23.31 -16.33 -8.14
N GLU A 24 -23.33 -15.06 -8.54
CA GLU A 24 -22.63 -14.59 -9.75
C GLU A 24 -21.11 -14.78 -9.64
N ILE A 25 -20.56 -14.55 -8.45
CA ILE A 25 -19.14 -14.72 -8.17
C ILE A 25 -18.78 -16.20 -8.15
N ILE A 26 -19.56 -17.01 -7.43
CA ILE A 26 -19.37 -18.46 -7.30
C ILE A 26 -19.33 -19.12 -8.68
N LYS A 27 -20.30 -18.82 -9.56
CA LYS A 27 -20.35 -19.36 -10.93
C LYS A 27 -19.09 -19.09 -11.75
N GLU A 28 -18.44 -17.95 -11.55
CA GLU A 28 -17.20 -17.61 -12.25
C GLU A 28 -15.97 -18.23 -11.57
N LEU A 29 -15.94 -18.30 -10.24
CA LEU A 29 -14.86 -18.97 -9.50
C LEU A 29 -14.77 -20.47 -9.82
N GLU A 30 -15.91 -21.15 -9.91
CA GLU A 30 -16.04 -22.57 -10.27
C GLU A 30 -15.32 -22.94 -11.59
N LYS A 31 -15.18 -21.99 -12.51
CA LYS A 31 -14.52 -22.20 -13.81
C LYS A 31 -13.01 -22.29 -13.70
N GLN A 32 -12.42 -21.74 -12.63
CA GLN A 32 -10.98 -21.60 -12.48
C GLN A 32 -10.43 -22.46 -11.33
N ILE A 33 -11.22 -22.62 -10.27
CA ILE A 33 -10.83 -23.29 -9.04
C ILE A 33 -11.94 -24.21 -8.53
N LYS A 34 -11.57 -25.19 -7.71
CA LYS A 34 -12.56 -26.04 -7.04
C LYS A 34 -13.17 -25.29 -5.87
N LEU A 35 -14.49 -25.26 -5.73
CA LEU A 35 -15.16 -24.53 -4.65
C LEU A 35 -14.79 -25.00 -3.23
N GLU A 36 -14.37 -26.25 -3.07
CA GLU A 36 -13.86 -26.76 -1.77
C GLU A 36 -12.68 -25.95 -1.22
N SER A 37 -11.93 -25.28 -2.11
CA SER A 37 -10.85 -24.37 -1.77
C SER A 37 -11.35 -23.03 -1.21
N VAL A 38 -12.58 -22.62 -1.51
CA VAL A 38 -13.15 -21.34 -1.07
C VAL A 38 -13.67 -21.49 0.36
N LYS A 39 -13.15 -20.68 1.27
CA LYS A 39 -13.54 -20.67 2.70
C LYS A 39 -14.48 -19.53 3.04
N SER A 40 -14.39 -18.40 2.34
CA SER A 40 -15.34 -17.32 2.48
C SER A 40 -15.38 -16.43 1.24
N ILE A 41 -16.54 -15.81 1.01
CA ILE A 41 -16.72 -14.74 0.04
C ILE A 41 -17.39 -13.59 0.78
N GLN A 42 -16.69 -12.47 0.88
CA GLN A 42 -17.16 -11.26 1.54
C GLN A 42 -17.36 -10.16 0.50
N LEU A 43 -18.46 -9.42 0.61
CA LEU A 43 -18.77 -8.26 -0.23
C LEU A 43 -18.78 -6.98 0.61
N PRO A 44 -17.63 -6.53 1.14
CA PRO A 44 -17.53 -5.23 1.81
C PRO A 44 -17.74 -4.07 0.81
N GLU A 45 -17.87 -2.85 1.33
CA GLU A 45 -18.18 -1.70 0.48
C GLU A 45 -17.15 -1.52 -0.66
N LYS A 46 -17.62 -1.58 -1.91
CA LYS A 46 -16.83 -1.40 -3.16
C LYS A 46 -15.74 -2.46 -3.43
N SER A 47 -15.73 -3.59 -2.73
CA SER A 47 -14.86 -4.72 -3.09
C SER A 47 -15.50 -6.08 -2.83
N CYS A 48 -14.85 -7.12 -3.34
CA CYS A 48 -15.14 -8.51 -3.03
C CYS A 48 -13.84 -9.15 -2.57
N VAL A 49 -13.88 -9.89 -1.45
CA VAL A 49 -12.75 -10.62 -0.89
C VAL A 49 -13.11 -12.10 -0.86
N VAL A 50 -12.23 -12.94 -1.42
CA VAL A 50 -12.38 -14.40 -1.43
C VAL A 50 -11.23 -14.98 -0.62
N THR A 51 -11.53 -15.68 0.46
CA THR A 51 -10.54 -16.43 1.25
C THR A 51 -10.52 -17.88 0.80
N LEU A 52 -9.31 -18.41 0.65
CA LEU A 52 -9.02 -19.74 0.12
C LEU A 52 -8.28 -20.56 1.18
N SER A 53 -8.35 -21.89 1.10
CA SER A 53 -7.52 -22.79 1.90
C SER A 53 -6.24 -23.24 1.22
N ASP A 54 -6.14 -23.10 -0.10
CA ASP A 54 -5.01 -23.60 -0.86
C ASP A 54 -4.34 -22.48 -1.68
N ARG A 55 -3.02 -22.59 -1.80
CA ARG A 55 -2.18 -21.58 -2.46
C ARG A 55 -2.32 -21.64 -3.98
N ASP A 56 -2.54 -22.81 -4.56
CA ASP A 56 -2.61 -23.00 -6.00
C ASP A 56 -3.88 -22.35 -6.59
N ALA A 57 -4.99 -22.36 -5.86
CA ALA A 57 -6.23 -21.69 -6.18
C ALA A 57 -6.05 -20.17 -6.07
N LYS A 58 -5.32 -19.70 -5.04
CA LYS A 58 -4.96 -18.28 -4.90
C LYS A 58 -4.16 -17.80 -6.12
N GLU A 59 -3.11 -18.53 -6.47
CA GLU A 59 -2.24 -18.21 -7.61
C GLU A 59 -3.00 -18.24 -8.94
N ARG A 60 -3.86 -19.25 -9.15
CA ARG A 60 -4.74 -19.32 -10.33
C ARG A 60 -5.66 -18.11 -10.44
N LEU A 61 -6.34 -17.74 -9.35
CA LEU A 61 -7.24 -16.59 -9.38
C LEU A 61 -6.51 -15.27 -9.68
N VAL A 62 -5.30 -15.07 -9.13
CA VAL A 62 -4.49 -13.86 -9.40
C VAL A 62 -3.97 -13.80 -10.84
N GLN A 63 -3.74 -14.95 -11.46
CA GLN A 63 -3.21 -15.04 -12.83
C GLN A 63 -4.30 -15.05 -13.92
N CYS A 64 -5.54 -15.37 -13.57
CA CYS A 64 -6.64 -15.42 -14.53
C CYS A 64 -7.40 -14.08 -14.64
N ASP A 65 -7.95 -13.83 -15.83
CA ASP A 65 -8.95 -12.79 -16.04
C ASP A 65 -10.35 -13.43 -15.99
N LEU A 66 -11.17 -13.03 -15.02
CA LEU A 66 -12.53 -13.53 -14.87
C LEU A 66 -13.54 -12.54 -15.47
N THR A 67 -14.65 -13.04 -16.00
CA THR A 67 -15.72 -12.19 -16.53
C THR A 67 -16.97 -12.30 -15.66
N ILE A 68 -17.16 -11.35 -14.76
CA ILE A 68 -18.36 -11.29 -13.90
C ILE A 68 -19.30 -10.24 -14.47
N LYS A 69 -20.58 -10.57 -14.68
CA LYS A 69 -21.60 -9.68 -15.30
C LYS A 69 -21.10 -8.96 -16.57
N ASN A 70 -20.47 -9.71 -17.49
CA ASN A 70 -19.90 -9.18 -18.74
C ASN A 70 -18.82 -8.10 -18.54
N ARG A 71 -18.12 -8.12 -17.40
CA ARG A 71 -16.98 -7.25 -17.12
C ARG A 71 -15.78 -8.07 -16.73
N SER A 72 -14.65 -7.76 -17.35
CA SER A 72 -13.37 -8.32 -16.94
C SER A 72 -13.03 -7.83 -15.52
N VAL A 73 -12.69 -8.78 -14.67
CA VAL A 73 -12.31 -8.61 -13.28
C VAL A 73 -10.96 -9.27 -13.09
N LYS A 74 -10.04 -8.51 -12.51
CA LYS A 74 -8.73 -9.01 -12.10
C LYS A 74 -8.69 -9.12 -10.60
N PHE A 75 -8.50 -10.35 -10.11
CA PHE A 75 -8.23 -10.57 -8.71
C PHE A 75 -6.78 -10.15 -8.39
N THR A 76 -6.62 -9.47 -7.27
CA THR A 76 -5.33 -9.12 -6.70
C THR A 76 -5.20 -9.76 -5.33
N ASP A 77 -4.02 -10.25 -5.03
CA ASP A 77 -3.72 -10.76 -3.70
C ASP A 77 -3.95 -9.65 -2.66
N VAL A 78 -4.75 -9.95 -1.63
CA VAL A 78 -4.95 -9.04 -0.49
C VAL A 78 -3.61 -8.78 0.22
N GLU A 79 -2.73 -9.78 0.21
CA GLU A 79 -1.36 -9.75 0.70
C GLU A 79 -0.36 -9.28 -0.36
N ASN A 80 -0.76 -8.59 -1.45
CA ASN A 80 0.20 -7.87 -2.32
C ASN A 80 -0.21 -6.42 -2.57
N THR A 81 -0.61 -5.70 -1.52
CA THR A 81 -0.76 -4.25 -1.63
C THR A 81 0.61 -3.60 -1.83
N ILE A 82 0.84 -3.08 -3.03
CA ILE A 82 2.01 -2.25 -3.34
C ILE A 82 1.75 -0.85 -2.79
N THR A 83 2.68 -0.37 -1.96
CA THR A 83 2.72 1.02 -1.50
C THR A 83 3.90 1.71 -2.18
N ASN A 84 3.64 2.84 -2.85
CA ASN A 84 4.71 3.67 -3.38
C ASN A 84 5.19 4.60 -2.26
N ILE A 85 6.50 4.57 -1.99
CA ILE A 85 7.14 5.44 -1.01
C ILE A 85 8.08 6.38 -1.73
N THR A 86 7.95 7.67 -1.43
CA THR A 86 8.91 8.70 -1.79
C THR A 86 9.77 9.00 -0.57
N ILE A 87 11.08 8.81 -0.70
CA ILE A 87 12.09 9.26 0.26
C ILE A 87 12.64 10.59 -0.26
N LYS A 88 12.78 11.58 0.62
CA LYS A 88 13.38 12.88 0.35
C LYS A 88 14.58 13.13 1.24
N ASP A 89 15.41 14.08 0.81
CA ASP A 89 16.60 14.57 1.50
C ASP A 89 17.69 13.50 1.65
N LEU A 90 17.69 12.50 0.77
CA LEU A 90 18.70 11.46 0.76
C LEU A 90 19.94 11.93 -0.02
N PRO A 91 21.14 11.89 0.57
CA PRO A 91 22.38 12.26 -0.13
C PRO A 91 22.70 11.34 -1.31
N TYR A 92 23.45 11.87 -2.27
CA TYR A 92 23.84 11.16 -3.50
C TYR A 92 24.65 9.89 -3.22
N GLU A 93 25.51 9.93 -2.19
CA GLU A 93 26.46 8.90 -1.80
C GLU A 93 25.77 7.64 -1.27
N ILE A 94 24.51 7.75 -0.84
CA ILE A 94 23.72 6.60 -0.41
C ILE A 94 23.29 5.80 -1.64
N ASN A 95 23.79 4.57 -1.72
CA ASN A 95 23.50 3.67 -2.83
C ASN A 95 22.11 3.00 -2.68
N ASP A 96 21.58 2.57 -3.82
CA ASP A 96 20.20 2.07 -3.92
C ASP A 96 20.02 0.72 -3.21
N CYS A 97 21.08 -0.11 -3.15
CA CYS A 97 21.08 -1.36 -2.38
C CYS A 97 20.89 -1.10 -0.89
N TYR A 98 21.61 -0.11 -0.33
CA TYR A 98 21.47 0.27 1.08
C TYR A 98 20.07 0.79 1.36
N VAL A 99 19.51 1.63 0.49
CA VAL A 99 18.11 2.09 0.60
C VAL A 99 17.16 0.90 0.61
N ALA A 100 17.30 -0.03 -0.33
CA ALA A 100 16.46 -1.23 -0.37
C ALA A 100 16.57 -2.05 0.92
N THR A 101 17.78 -2.28 1.42
CA THR A 101 18.02 -3.00 2.69
C THR A 101 17.37 -2.31 3.87
N GLN A 102 17.53 -0.99 4.01
CA GLN A 102 16.89 -0.23 5.10
C GLN A 102 15.37 -0.32 5.01
N MET A 103 14.80 -0.31 3.80
CA MET A 103 13.36 -0.33 3.60
C MET A 103 12.72 -1.72 3.82
N LEU A 104 13.50 -2.80 3.92
CA LEU A 104 12.99 -4.14 4.24
C LEU A 104 12.27 -4.19 5.60
N GLN A 105 12.63 -3.30 6.54
CA GLN A 105 11.94 -3.19 7.84
C GLN A 105 10.46 -2.82 7.70
N TYR A 106 10.08 -2.18 6.58
CA TYR A 106 8.72 -1.74 6.32
C TYR A 106 7.96 -2.70 5.40
N GLY A 107 8.55 -3.81 4.93
CA GLY A 107 7.89 -4.78 4.05
C GLY A 107 8.82 -5.28 2.94
N ASN A 108 8.26 -6.01 1.98
CA ASN A 108 9.05 -6.58 0.88
C ASN A 108 9.29 -5.54 -0.21
N VAL A 109 10.54 -5.11 -0.37
CA VAL A 109 10.92 -4.19 -1.46
C VAL A 109 10.81 -4.89 -2.81
N VAL A 110 10.09 -4.28 -3.75
CA VAL A 110 9.99 -4.79 -5.13
C VAL A 110 11.38 -4.71 -5.79
N PRO A 111 11.93 -5.82 -6.31
CA PRO A 111 13.23 -5.82 -6.99
C PRO A 111 13.29 -4.78 -8.11
N GLY A 112 14.35 -3.98 -8.14
CA GLY A 112 14.56 -2.95 -9.17
C GLY A 112 13.67 -1.71 -9.08
N SER A 113 12.81 -1.61 -8.06
CA SER A 113 11.88 -0.49 -7.88
C SER A 113 12.52 0.78 -7.34
N VAL A 114 13.72 0.69 -6.75
CA VAL A 114 14.45 1.88 -6.27
C VAL A 114 14.87 2.72 -7.48
N LYS A 115 14.29 3.91 -7.59
CA LYS A 115 14.60 4.89 -8.65
C LYS A 115 15.03 6.21 -8.04
N ARG A 116 15.99 6.87 -8.70
CA ARG A 116 16.49 8.20 -8.32
C ARG A 116 15.63 9.29 -8.94
N GLY A 117 15.33 10.34 -8.17
CA GLY A 117 14.67 11.53 -8.67
C GLY A 117 15.66 12.52 -9.27
N TYR A 118 15.26 13.20 -10.34
CA TYR A 118 16.08 14.17 -11.07
C TYR A 118 15.38 15.52 -11.17
N ILE A 119 16.17 16.59 -11.24
CA ILE A 119 15.66 17.93 -11.56
C ILE A 119 15.22 17.93 -13.02
N ARG A 120 14.00 18.43 -13.27
CA ARG A 120 13.38 18.41 -14.60
C ARG A 120 14.29 19.04 -15.65
N GLY A 121 14.53 18.30 -16.73
CA GLY A 121 15.37 18.76 -17.85
C GLY A 121 16.88 18.61 -17.61
N THR A 122 17.30 17.91 -16.55
CA THR A 122 18.71 17.70 -16.23
C THR A 122 18.97 16.25 -15.83
N ASN A 123 20.25 15.87 -15.80
CA ASN A 123 20.72 14.61 -15.21
C ASN A 123 21.18 14.79 -13.75
N ILE A 124 20.78 15.89 -13.10
CA ILE A 124 21.15 16.20 -11.72
C ILE A 124 20.11 15.60 -10.78
N GLU A 125 20.55 14.79 -9.82
CA GLU A 125 19.66 14.19 -8.83
C GLU A 125 19.10 15.24 -7.86
N ASN A 126 17.84 15.08 -7.47
CA ASN A 126 17.14 16.01 -6.57
C ASN A 126 17.07 15.53 -5.11
N GLY A 127 17.87 14.53 -4.75
CA GLY A 127 17.88 13.92 -3.41
C GLY A 127 16.63 13.10 -3.07
N SER A 128 15.80 12.76 -4.07
CA SER A 128 14.65 11.86 -3.87
C SER A 128 14.96 10.43 -4.31
N ARG A 129 14.33 9.47 -3.64
CA ARG A 129 14.21 8.08 -4.09
C ARG A 129 12.75 7.67 -4.12
N TYR A 130 12.39 6.92 -5.15
CA TYR A 130 11.07 6.28 -5.26
C TYR A 130 11.26 4.79 -5.08
N ILE A 131 10.43 4.16 -4.26
CA ILE A 131 10.52 2.73 -3.96
C ILE A 131 9.12 2.13 -3.86
N GLN A 132 8.98 0.87 -4.26
CA GLN A 132 7.74 0.12 -4.12
C GLN A 132 7.91 -0.96 -3.05
N ILE A 133 6.96 -1.01 -2.11
CA ILE A 133 6.96 -2.00 -1.03
C ILE A 133 5.65 -2.81 -1.08
N ILE A 134 5.79 -4.12 -1.18
CA ILE A 134 4.73 -5.11 -1.03
C ILE A 134 4.54 -5.39 0.46
N ASN A 135 3.28 -5.47 0.90
CA ASN A 135 2.93 -5.70 2.32
C ASN A 135 3.59 -4.67 3.22
N CYS A 136 3.51 -3.41 2.80
CA CYS A 136 4.06 -2.32 3.56
C CYS A 136 3.48 -2.31 4.99
N ALA A 137 4.27 -1.85 5.96
CA ALA A 137 3.83 -1.64 7.32
C ALA A 137 2.55 -0.77 7.35
N PRO A 138 1.66 -0.96 8.33
CA PRO A 138 0.44 -0.16 8.44
C PRO A 138 0.69 1.34 8.56
N THR A 139 1.87 1.69 9.06
CA THR A 139 2.32 3.05 9.31
C THR A 139 3.81 3.15 8.97
N ILE A 140 4.21 4.25 8.33
CA ILE A 140 5.62 4.61 8.11
C ILE A 140 5.92 5.98 8.74
N PRO A 141 7.10 6.15 9.36
CA PRO A 141 7.45 7.42 9.97
C PRO A 141 7.63 8.50 8.90
N ASN A 142 7.20 9.73 9.20
CA ASN A 142 7.46 10.86 8.30
C ASN A 142 8.94 11.23 8.25
N LYS A 143 9.65 11.07 9.37
CA LYS A 143 11.09 11.35 9.51
C LYS A 143 11.78 10.14 10.12
N THR A 144 12.92 9.77 9.57
CA THR A 144 13.81 8.74 10.10
C THR A 144 15.24 9.04 9.69
N SER A 145 16.20 8.20 10.09
CA SER A 145 17.61 8.36 9.77
C SER A 145 18.14 7.18 8.97
N PHE A 146 18.82 7.46 7.86
CA PHE A 146 19.64 6.47 7.14
C PHE A 146 21.10 6.73 7.49
N GLY A 147 21.63 5.95 8.43
CA GLY A 147 22.93 6.24 9.04
C GLY A 147 22.90 7.57 9.77
N ARG A 148 23.74 8.52 9.35
CA ARG A 148 23.82 9.87 9.93
C ARG A 148 22.90 10.91 9.28
N TYR A 149 22.10 10.51 8.29
CA TYR A 149 21.32 11.44 7.48
C TYR A 149 19.84 11.39 7.85
N ASP A 150 19.31 12.53 8.27
CA ASP A 150 17.87 12.69 8.48
C ASP A 150 17.15 12.75 7.13
N ILE A 151 16.14 11.91 6.97
CA ILE A 151 15.35 11.80 5.74
C ILE A 151 13.87 11.98 6.03
N ARG A 152 13.11 12.30 4.98
CA ARG A 152 11.64 12.30 5.03
C ARG A 152 11.05 11.22 4.14
N MET A 153 9.99 10.55 4.61
CA MET A 153 9.30 9.50 3.85
C MET A 153 7.81 9.81 3.68
N PHE A 154 7.28 9.50 2.50
CA PHE A 154 5.89 9.73 2.13
C PHE A 154 5.31 8.52 1.39
N ALA A 155 4.25 7.92 1.90
CA ALA A 155 3.49 6.85 1.28
C ALA A 155 2.24 7.42 0.59
N ASP A 156 1.93 6.91 -0.59
CA ASP A 156 0.81 7.36 -1.43
C ASP A 156 -0.59 7.01 -0.89
N ASN A 157 -0.68 6.07 0.06
CA ASN A 157 -1.93 5.54 0.58
C ASN A 157 -2.26 5.99 2.02
N GLY A 158 -1.73 7.15 2.42
CA GLY A 158 -2.05 7.75 3.72
C GLY A 158 -1.43 7.03 4.92
N ARG A 159 -0.45 6.14 4.70
CA ARG A 159 0.28 5.41 5.74
C ARG A 159 1.41 6.21 6.40
N THR A 160 1.71 7.42 5.91
CA THR A 160 2.69 8.29 6.55
C THR A 160 2.13 8.92 7.83
N GLU A 161 2.89 8.86 8.90
CA GLU A 161 2.56 9.53 10.15
C GLU A 161 2.50 11.04 9.97
N CYS A 162 1.54 11.69 10.62
CA CYS A 162 1.57 13.12 10.81
C CYS A 162 2.76 13.52 11.70
N ILE A 163 3.51 14.56 11.32
CA ILE A 163 4.66 15.03 12.10
C ILE A 163 4.28 15.56 13.49
N HIS A 164 3.04 16.04 13.64
CA HIS A 164 2.54 16.66 14.88
C HIS A 164 1.93 15.63 15.82
N CYS A 165 0.93 14.87 15.35
CA CYS A 165 0.14 13.99 16.22
C CYS A 165 0.44 12.48 16.05
N LYS A 166 1.34 12.12 15.13
CA LYS A 166 1.72 10.72 14.79
C LYS A 166 0.58 9.85 14.26
N GLN A 167 -0.62 10.38 14.08
CA GLN A 167 -1.77 9.69 13.47
C GLN A 167 -1.69 9.71 11.94
N LYS A 168 -2.43 8.79 11.30
CA LYS A 168 -2.56 8.69 9.84
C LYS A 168 -3.79 9.44 9.30
N ASN A 169 -4.09 9.27 8.00
CA ASN A 169 -5.31 9.74 7.33
C ASN A 169 -5.51 11.26 7.26
N HIS A 170 -4.47 12.06 7.45
CA HIS A 170 -4.50 13.49 7.17
C HIS A 170 -3.09 13.99 6.85
N PRO A 171 -2.94 15.00 5.98
CA PRO A 171 -1.66 15.66 5.78
C PRO A 171 -1.30 16.54 6.98
N SER A 172 -0.01 16.71 7.27
CA SER A 172 0.48 17.48 8.43
C SER A 172 -0.10 18.90 8.51
N TYR A 173 -0.29 19.58 7.38
CA TYR A 173 -0.86 20.92 7.35
C TYR A 173 -2.33 20.99 7.79
N ALA A 174 -3.07 19.87 7.67
CA ALA A 174 -4.47 19.76 8.11
C ALA A 174 -4.58 19.14 9.51
N CYS A 175 -3.47 18.96 10.22
CA CYS A 175 -3.46 18.42 11.58
C CYS A 175 -4.05 19.44 12.56
N LYS A 176 -4.97 18.99 13.42
CA LYS A 176 -5.55 19.83 14.47
C LYS A 176 -4.49 20.35 15.44
N ASP A 177 -3.53 19.52 15.81
CA ASP A 177 -2.43 19.92 16.71
C ASP A 177 -1.54 21.00 16.08
N ASN A 178 -1.36 20.95 14.75
CA ASN A 178 -0.66 22.02 14.02
C ASN A 178 -1.45 23.34 14.05
N GLN A 179 -2.77 23.28 13.86
CA GLN A 179 -3.62 24.47 13.89
C GLN A 179 -3.60 25.15 15.27
N ILE A 180 -3.55 24.37 16.35
CA ILE A 180 -3.41 24.90 17.71
C ILE A 180 -2.09 25.67 17.88
N ILE A 181 -0.97 25.10 17.40
CA ILE A 181 0.36 25.74 17.48
C ILE A 181 0.39 27.05 16.68
N VAL A 182 -0.13 27.05 15.45
CA VAL A 182 -0.16 28.25 14.60
C VAL A 182 -1.02 29.34 15.25
N ASN A 183 -2.19 29.00 15.80
CA ASN A 183 -3.07 29.96 16.47
C ASN A 183 -2.44 30.53 17.75
N ALA A 184 -1.70 29.73 18.51
CA ALA A 184 -0.95 30.20 19.67
C ALA A 184 0.17 31.18 19.28
N ALA A 185 0.90 30.90 18.20
CA ALA A 185 1.97 31.78 17.71
C ALA A 185 1.45 33.15 17.22
N ILE A 186 0.28 33.18 16.58
CA ILE A 186 -0.35 34.44 16.12
C ILE A 186 -0.82 35.29 17.31
N THR A 187 -1.24 34.66 18.41
CA THR A 187 -1.74 35.36 19.60
C THR A 187 -0.62 36.04 20.40
N VAL A 188 0.62 35.53 20.31
CA VAL A 188 1.79 36.12 21.00
C VAL A 188 2.39 37.30 20.23
N GLN A 189 2.04 37.49 18.95
CA GLN A 189 2.54 38.57 18.09
C GLN A 189 1.59 39.78 17.98
N LYS A 190 0.52 39.83 18.77
CA LYS A 190 -0.38 40.99 18.91
C LYS A 190 -0.25 41.59 20.31
#